data_AF-A0AAV4TYP6-F1
#
_entry.id   AF-A0AAV4TYP6-F1
#
_cell.length_a   1.000
_cell.length_b   1.000
_cell.length_c   1.000
_cell.angle_alpha   90.00
_cell.angle_beta   90.00
_cell.angle_gamma   90.00
#
_symmetry.space_group_name_H-M   'P 1'
#
loop_
_entity.id
_entity.type
_entity.pdbx_description
1 polymer ?
#
loop_
_entity_poly.entity_id
_entity_poly.type
_entity_poly.pdbx_seq_one_letter_code
_entity_poly.pdbx_strand_id
1 'polypeptide(L)'
;FHYGCCQSCHLRELDLCAATLVLFNQSPTGVATNEPDLNRQCTYINEAEQCFKNFTVRCMTPLQRELLGFVSEGSEKLLNEYCTPGTDLRANYLKHAPCLNDAHSLQKDCLTDLQAAMETISTSEFQNRIPMACWHGLDHRHEAP
;
A
#
# COMPACT_ATOMS: atom_id res chain seq x y z
N PHE A 1 15.14 21.72 22.74
CA PHE A 1 15.64 21.83 21.36
C PHE A 1 17.04 21.25 21.29
N HIS A 2 17.18 19.99 20.87
CA HIS A 2 18.47 19.37 20.56
C HIS A 2 18.38 18.74 19.17
N TYR A 3 19.43 19.03 18.41
CA TYR A 3 19.62 18.78 16.99
C TYR A 3 19.65 17.30 16.61
N GLY A 4 18.93 16.95 15.54
CA GLY A 4 19.11 15.74 14.73
C GLY A 4 19.04 16.11 13.25
N CYS A 5 19.96 16.95 12.79
CA CYS A 5 19.83 17.74 11.55
C CYS A 5 20.29 17.04 10.26
N CYS A 6 20.66 15.76 10.26
CA CYS A 6 21.20 15.13 9.04
C CYS A 6 20.80 13.65 8.86
N GLN A 7 19.52 13.33 9.02
CA GLN A 7 18.95 12.26 8.18
C GLN A 7 18.14 12.94 7.08
N SER A 8 18.46 12.63 5.83
CA SER A 8 17.74 13.15 4.67
C SER A 8 16.34 12.55 4.65
N CYS A 9 15.40 13.16 5.38
CA CYS A 9 13.99 12.77 5.43
C CYS A 9 13.26 13.12 4.13
N HIS A 10 13.84 12.72 3.00
CA HIS A 10 13.27 12.92 1.69
C HIS A 10 12.15 11.89 1.51
N LEU A 11 11.00 12.36 1.05
CA LEU A 11 9.89 11.49 0.65
C LEU A 11 10.28 10.41 -0.37
N ARG A 12 11.43 10.55 -1.03
CA ARG A 12 11.98 9.52 -1.92
C ARG A 12 12.26 8.20 -1.20
N GLU A 13 12.58 8.21 0.10
CA GLU A 13 12.70 6.98 0.88
C GLU A 13 11.37 6.22 0.93
N LEU A 14 10.23 6.92 1.00
CA LEU A 14 8.91 6.31 0.98
C LEU A 14 8.57 5.72 -0.38
N ASP A 15 8.94 6.39 -1.49
CA ASP A 15 8.79 5.81 -2.83
C ASP A 15 9.53 4.47 -2.94
N LEU A 16 10.74 4.40 -2.35
CA LEU A 16 11.55 3.17 -2.34
C LEU A 16 10.92 2.08 -1.46
N CYS A 17 10.31 2.43 -0.33
CA CYS A 17 9.55 1.48 0.48
C CYS A 17 8.36 0.89 -0.30
N ALA A 18 7.68 1.70 -1.12
CA ALA A 18 6.51 1.28 -1.90
C ALA A 18 6.88 0.53 -3.20
N ALA A 19 8.10 0.70 -3.71
CA ALA A 19 8.53 0.10 -4.99
C ALA A 19 8.41 -1.42 -5.01
N THR A 20 8.65 -2.11 -3.88
CA THR A 20 8.51 -3.57 -3.78
C THR A 20 7.06 -4.03 -3.91
N LEU A 21 6.10 -3.21 -3.47
CA LEU A 21 4.67 -3.49 -3.58
C LEU A 21 4.16 -3.35 -5.02
N VAL A 22 4.68 -2.38 -5.77
CA VAL A 22 4.34 -2.18 -7.20
C VAL A 22 4.76 -3.38 -8.04
N LEU A 23 5.95 -3.93 -7.79
CA LEU A 23 6.46 -5.10 -8.51
C LEU A 23 5.60 -6.35 -8.30
N PHE A 24 5.02 -6.53 -7.11
CA PHE A 24 4.09 -7.62 -6.86
C PHE A 24 2.76 -7.41 -7.60
N ASN A 25 2.22 -6.19 -7.57
CA ASN A 25 0.96 -5.84 -8.21
C ASN A 25 1.02 -5.94 -9.75
N GLN A 26 2.22 -5.93 -10.32
CA GLN A 26 2.46 -6.11 -11.76
C GLN A 26 2.80 -7.56 -12.13
N SER A 27 2.80 -8.50 -11.17
CA SER A 27 3.13 -9.91 -11.43
C SER A 27 2.14 -10.52 -12.43
N PRO A 28 2.62 -11.20 -13.49
CA PRO A 28 1.75 -11.87 -14.46
C PRO A 28 1.02 -13.08 -13.87
N THR A 29 1.38 -13.54 -12.67
CA THR A 29 0.85 -14.74 -12.04
C THR A 29 -0.50 -14.55 -11.35
N GLY A 30 -1.04 -13.32 -11.30
CA GLY A 30 -2.32 -13.05 -10.65
C GLY A 30 -2.21 -12.91 -9.13
N VAL A 31 -3.34 -13.04 -8.44
CA VAL A 31 -3.40 -12.98 -6.97
C VAL A 31 -2.81 -14.24 -6.34
N ALA A 32 -2.40 -14.16 -5.07
CA ALA A 32 -1.91 -15.34 -4.35
C ALA A 32 -3.02 -16.37 -4.13
N THR A 33 -2.94 -17.52 -4.80
CA THR A 33 -4.00 -18.56 -4.73
C THR A 33 -3.67 -19.73 -3.80
N ASN A 34 -2.47 -19.75 -3.24
CA ASN A 34 -2.00 -20.81 -2.35
C ASN A 34 -1.07 -20.25 -1.26
N GLU A 35 -0.84 -21.06 -0.23
CA GLU A 35 -0.01 -20.72 0.93
C GLU A 35 1.42 -20.27 0.56
N PRO A 36 2.19 -21.00 -0.28
CA PRO A 36 3.51 -20.55 -0.73
C PRO A 36 3.52 -19.16 -1.37
N ASP A 37 2.60 -18.90 -2.30
CA ASP A 37 2.53 -17.62 -3.01
C ASP A 37 2.14 -16.48 -2.06
N LEU A 38 1.20 -16.75 -1.14
CA LEU A 38 0.76 -15.79 -0.14
C LEU A 38 1.90 -15.47 0.84
N ASN A 39 2.66 -16.46 1.29
CA ASN A 39 3.83 -16.24 2.16
C ASN A 39 4.92 -15.40 1.46
N ARG A 40 5.12 -15.63 0.16
CA ARG A 40 6.02 -14.81 -0.64
C ARG A 40 5.53 -13.37 -0.70
N GLN A 41 4.25 -13.15 -0.98
CA GLN A 41 3.66 -11.81 -0.99
C GLN A 41 3.83 -11.10 0.36
N CYS A 42 3.57 -11.81 1.45
CA CYS A 42 3.70 -11.27 2.80
C CYS A 42 5.14 -10.92 3.18
N THR A 43 6.15 -11.56 2.57
CA THR A 43 7.54 -11.14 2.75
C THR A 43 7.74 -9.71 2.26
N TYR A 44 7.25 -9.39 1.06
CA TYR A 44 7.35 -8.03 0.50
C TYR A 44 6.52 -7.00 1.28
N ILE A 45 5.32 -7.38 1.73
CA ILE A 45 4.48 -6.51 2.56
C ILE A 45 5.20 -6.16 3.86
N ASN A 46 5.72 -7.16 4.57
CA ASN A 46 6.43 -6.96 5.83
C ASN A 46 7.69 -6.10 5.64
N GLU A 47 8.44 -6.30 4.55
CA GLU A 47 9.60 -5.47 4.21
C GLU A 47 9.21 -4.00 3.98
N ALA A 48 8.14 -3.76 3.22
CA ALA A 48 7.62 -2.42 2.97
C ALA A 48 7.12 -1.75 4.26
N GLU A 49 6.38 -2.47 5.10
CA GLU A 49 5.90 -1.97 6.39
C GLU A 49 7.05 -1.61 7.33
N GLN A 50 8.09 -2.46 7.41
CA GLN A 50 9.27 -2.18 8.22
C GLN A 50 10.01 -0.94 7.70
N CYS A 51 10.17 -0.81 6.39
CA CYS A 51 10.76 0.38 5.76
C CYS A 51 9.98 1.65 6.14
N PHE A 52 8.66 1.60 6.01
CA PHE A 52 7.76 2.71 6.34
C PHE A 52 7.83 3.07 7.83
N LYS A 53 7.76 2.09 8.73
CA LYS A 53 7.89 2.28 10.19
C LYS A 53 9.23 2.89 10.58
N ASN A 54 10.33 2.44 9.96
CA ASN A 54 11.65 3.01 10.21
C ASN A 54 11.74 4.46 9.74
N PHE A 55 11.14 4.82 8.61
CA PHE A 55 11.06 6.21 8.16
C PHE A 55 10.25 7.07 9.13
N THR A 56 9.06 6.63 9.55
CA THR A 56 8.15 7.43 10.38
C THR A 56 8.72 7.71 11.77
N VAL A 57 9.41 6.73 12.37
CA VAL A 57 10.12 6.91 13.65
C VAL A 57 11.19 8.00 13.54
N ARG A 58 11.94 8.04 12.43
CA ARG A 58 13.08 8.94 12.23
C ARG A 58 12.66 10.34 11.76
N CYS A 59 11.64 10.41 10.92
CA CYS A 59 11.36 11.61 10.10
C CYS A 59 10.04 12.32 10.41
N MET A 60 9.11 11.69 11.14
CA MET A 60 7.84 12.32 11.50
C MET A 60 7.87 12.90 12.92
N THR A 61 7.08 13.94 13.14
CA THR A 61 6.79 14.48 14.48
C THR A 61 5.85 13.54 15.27
N PRO A 62 5.76 13.67 16.60
CA PRO A 62 4.81 12.88 17.39
C PRO A 62 3.36 12.98 16.88
N LEU A 63 2.90 14.19 16.57
CA LEU A 63 1.54 14.42 16.06
C LEU A 63 1.32 13.75 14.69
N GLN A 64 2.29 13.83 13.78
CA GLN A 64 2.20 13.16 12.48
C GLN A 64 2.16 11.65 12.62
N ARG A 65 2.89 11.06 13.58
CA ARG A 65 2.83 9.62 13.86
C ARG A 65 1.48 9.20 14.44
N GLU A 66 0.91 10.00 15.32
CA GLU A 66 -0.42 9.73 15.89
C GLU A 66 -1.51 9.77 14.81
N LEU A 67 -1.50 10.81 13.97
CA LEU A 67 -2.41 10.89 12.83
C LEU A 67 -2.23 9.72 11.86
N LEU A 68 -0.97 9.37 11.56
CA LEU A 68 -0.66 8.23 10.69
C LEU A 68 -1.17 6.91 11.29
N GLY A 69 -0.94 6.67 12.58
CA GLY A 69 -1.45 5.48 13.27
C GLY A 69 -2.97 5.39 13.20
N PHE A 70 -3.67 6.51 13.41
CA PHE A 70 -5.13 6.57 13.29
C PHE A 70 -5.62 6.22 11.87
N VAL A 71 -5.01 6.78 10.82
CA VAL A 71 -5.46 6.50 9.44
C VAL A 71 -5.04 5.12 8.92
N SER A 72 -4.03 4.48 9.54
CA SER A 72 -3.49 3.18 9.10
C SER A 72 -3.98 1.99 9.93
N GLU A 73 -4.61 2.21 11.09
CA GLU A 73 -5.04 1.15 12.02
C GLU A 73 -5.81 0.00 11.33
N GLY A 74 -6.78 0.34 10.47
CA GLY A 74 -7.57 -0.66 9.75
C GLY A 74 -6.74 -1.48 8.78
N SER A 75 -5.84 -0.83 8.04
CA SER A 75 -4.95 -1.48 7.07
C SER A 75 -3.92 -2.36 7.77
N GLU A 76 -3.31 -1.88 8.87
CA GLU A 76 -2.34 -2.65 9.66
C GLU A 76 -2.98 -3.92 10.23
N LYS A 77 -4.22 -3.82 10.76
CA LYS A 77 -4.95 -4.97 11.25
C LYS A 77 -5.24 -5.98 10.14
N LEU A 78 -5.71 -5.51 8.99
CA LEU A 78 -5.99 -6.36 7.83
C LEU A 78 -4.74 -7.08 7.34
N LEU A 79 -3.62 -6.37 7.16
CA LEU A 79 -2.36 -6.95 6.70
C LEU A 79 -1.81 -7.96 7.71
N ASN A 80 -1.91 -7.67 9.01
CA ASN A 80 -1.50 -8.59 10.05
C ASN A 80 -2.34 -9.89 10.02
N GLU A 81 -3.66 -9.78 9.90
CA GLU A 81 -4.52 -10.96 9.78
C GLU A 81 -4.25 -11.74 8.48
N TYR A 82 -4.06 -11.03 7.36
CA TYR A 82 -3.78 -11.62 6.06
C TYR A 82 -2.45 -12.40 6.05
N CYS A 83 -1.40 -11.82 6.65
CA CYS A 83 -0.06 -12.37 6.64
C CYS A 83 0.26 -13.33 7.79
N THR A 84 -0.61 -13.44 8.78
CA THR A 84 -0.45 -14.42 9.87
C THR A 84 -1.09 -15.76 9.47
N PRO A 85 -0.33 -16.88 9.46
CA PRO A 85 -0.90 -18.19 9.20
C PRO A 85 -1.94 -18.58 10.25
N GLY A 86 -3.03 -19.23 9.82
CA GLY A 86 -4.06 -19.76 10.70
C GLY A 86 -5.15 -18.77 11.14
N THR A 87 -5.15 -17.54 10.63
CA THR A 87 -6.26 -16.60 10.86
C THR A 87 -7.47 -16.95 10.00
N ASP A 88 -8.66 -16.60 10.49
CA ASP A 88 -9.91 -16.78 9.74
C ASP A 88 -9.90 -15.97 8.44
N LEU A 89 -9.34 -14.76 8.46
CA LEU A 89 -9.24 -13.89 7.28
C LEU A 89 -8.38 -14.53 6.18
N ARG A 90 -7.21 -15.07 6.54
CA ARG A 90 -6.33 -15.73 5.58
C ARG A 90 -6.97 -16.99 5.02
N ALA A 91 -7.58 -17.82 5.87
CA ALA A 91 -8.28 -19.03 5.45
C ALA A 91 -9.44 -18.69 4.49
N ASN A 92 -10.19 -17.65 4.80
CA ASN A 92 -11.30 -17.18 3.97
C ASN A 92 -10.81 -16.59 2.64
N TYR A 93 -9.69 -15.85 2.66
CA TYR A 93 -9.04 -15.36 1.45
C TYR A 93 -8.64 -16.51 0.53
N LEU A 94 -7.86 -17.49 1.02
CA LEU A 94 -7.39 -18.63 0.21
C LEU A 94 -8.54 -19.46 -0.35
N LYS A 95 -9.63 -19.60 0.40
CA LYS A 95 -10.87 -20.25 -0.07
C LYS A 95 -11.46 -19.56 -1.30
N HIS A 96 -11.38 -18.23 -1.39
CA HIS A 96 -11.97 -17.43 -2.47
C HIS A 96 -10.95 -16.89 -3.47
N ALA A 97 -9.66 -17.10 -3.25
CA ALA A 97 -8.58 -16.61 -4.09
C ALA A 97 -8.72 -17.04 -5.57
N PRO A 98 -9.20 -18.26 -5.91
CA PRO A 98 -9.47 -18.59 -7.32
C PRO A 98 -10.48 -17.65 -7.99
N CYS A 99 -11.56 -17.29 -7.28
CA CYS A 99 -12.56 -16.34 -7.78
C CYS A 99 -11.98 -14.93 -7.93
N LEU A 100 -11.13 -14.50 -7.00
CA LEU A 100 -10.40 -13.23 -7.13
C LEU A 100 -9.43 -13.24 -8.31
N ASN A 101 -8.83 -14.40 -8.60
CA ASN A 101 -7.92 -14.56 -9.73
C ASN A 101 -8.63 -14.46 -11.08
N ASP A 102 -9.87 -14.96 -11.18
CA ASP A 102 -10.70 -14.79 -12.38
C ASP A 102 -11.02 -13.32 -12.66
N ALA A 103 -11.12 -12.50 -11.61
CA ALA A 103 -11.31 -11.06 -11.67
C ALA A 103 -9.99 -10.25 -11.73
N HIS A 104 -8.83 -10.91 -11.81
CA HIS A 104 -7.53 -10.25 -11.74
C HIS A 104 -7.31 -9.23 -12.86
N SER A 105 -7.89 -9.45 -14.05
CA SER A 105 -7.82 -8.48 -15.15
C SER A 105 -8.44 -7.13 -14.76
N LEU A 106 -9.60 -7.13 -14.10
CA LEU A 106 -10.24 -5.91 -13.60
C LEU A 106 -9.38 -5.23 -12.52
N GLN A 107 -8.81 -6.03 -11.63
CA GLN A 107 -7.90 -5.52 -10.60
C GLN A 107 -6.67 -4.83 -11.22
N LYS A 108 -6.11 -5.40 -12.29
CA LYS A 108 -4.94 -4.85 -12.98
C LYS A 108 -5.22 -3.49 -13.59
N ASP A 109 -6.40 -3.29 -14.19
CA ASP A 109 -6.79 -2.01 -14.77
C ASP A 109 -6.90 -0.95 -13.64
N CYS A 110 -7.60 -1.29 -12.55
CA CYS A 110 -7.69 -0.39 -11.39
C CYS A 110 -6.32 -0.06 -10.77
N LEU A 111 -5.40 -1.02 -10.73
CA LEU A 111 -4.04 -0.79 -10.21
C LEU A 111 -3.22 0.11 -11.13
N THR A 112 -3.46 0.05 -12.44
CA THR A 112 -2.82 0.92 -13.43
C THR A 112 -3.31 2.36 -13.26
N ASP A 113 -4.62 2.56 -13.10
CA ASP A 113 -5.22 3.88 -12.83
C ASP A 113 -4.73 4.45 -11.51
N LEU A 114 -4.67 3.62 -10.46
CA LEU A 114 -4.13 4.01 -9.17
C LEU A 114 -2.67 4.45 -9.29
N GLN A 115 -1.85 3.73 -10.04
CA GLN A 115 -0.45 4.12 -10.27
C GLN A 115 -0.37 5.48 -10.99
N ALA A 116 -1.16 5.68 -12.05
CA ALA A 116 -1.20 6.96 -12.78
C ALA A 116 -1.67 8.13 -11.89
N ALA A 117 -2.66 7.89 -11.03
CA ALA A 117 -3.12 8.88 -10.05
C ALA A 117 -2.02 9.22 -9.05
N MET A 118 -1.31 8.21 -8.50
CA MET A 118 -0.19 8.42 -7.58
C MET A 118 0.94 9.23 -8.22
N GLU A 119 1.31 8.92 -9.47
CA GLU A 119 2.29 9.67 -10.23
C GLU A 119 1.87 11.14 -10.39
N THR A 120 0.62 11.37 -10.79
CA THR A 120 0.04 12.72 -10.94
C THR A 120 0.09 13.53 -9.63
N ILE A 121 -0.30 12.90 -8.51
CA ILE A 121 -0.27 13.53 -7.18
C ILE A 121 1.17 13.84 -6.77
N SER A 122 2.13 12.95 -7.07
CA SER A 122 3.54 13.13 -6.71
C SER A 122 4.17 14.34 -7.41
N THR A 123 3.79 14.58 -8.68
CA THR A 123 4.29 15.68 -9.51
C THR A 123 3.49 16.98 -9.32
N SER A 124 2.33 16.92 -8.66
CA SER A 124 1.50 18.09 -8.36
C SER A 124 2.13 18.99 -7.30
N GLU A 125 1.82 20.30 -7.38
CA GLU A 125 2.16 21.27 -6.34
C GLU A 125 1.63 20.81 -4.97
N PHE A 126 2.41 21.01 -3.91
CA PHE A 126 2.10 20.50 -2.57
C PHE A 126 0.68 20.83 -2.10
N GLN A 127 0.23 22.07 -2.33
CA GLN A 127 -1.11 22.54 -1.97
C GLN A 127 -2.25 21.82 -2.69
N ASN A 128 -1.97 21.25 -3.86
CA ASN A 128 -2.95 20.55 -4.70
C ASN A 128 -2.93 19.03 -4.48
N ARG A 129 -1.95 18.48 -3.75
CA ARG A 129 -1.82 17.03 -3.58
C ARG A 129 -3.03 16.39 -2.91
N ILE A 130 -3.58 17.00 -1.86
CA ILE A 130 -4.78 16.48 -1.18
C ILE A 130 -6.03 16.62 -2.05
N PRO A 131 -6.33 17.80 -2.65
CA PRO A 131 -7.42 17.91 -3.62
C PRO A 131 -7.32 16.91 -4.79
N MET A 132 -6.13 16.71 -5.36
CA MET A 132 -5.90 15.74 -6.43
C MET A 132 -6.11 14.30 -5.96
N ALA A 133 -5.62 13.94 -4.77
CA ALA A 133 -5.87 12.63 -4.18
C ALA A 133 -7.37 12.37 -3.97
N CYS A 134 -8.11 13.37 -3.49
CA CYS A 134 -9.56 13.27 -3.33
C CYS A 134 -10.29 13.17 -4.68
N TRP A 135 -9.85 13.91 -5.70
CA TRP A 135 -10.41 13.83 -7.05
C TRP A 135 -10.29 12.41 -7.60
N HIS A 136 -9.07 11.87 -7.66
CA HIS A 136 -8.83 10.52 -8.17
C HIS A 136 -9.51 9.43 -7.34
N GLY A 137 -9.61 9.61 -6.01
CA GLY A 137 -10.31 8.65 -5.15
C GLY A 137 -11.85 8.65 -5.30
N LEU A 138 -12.44 9.73 -5.82
CA LEU A 138 -13.89 9.87 -6.02
C LEU A 138 -14.34 9.55 -7.46
N ASP A 139 -13.41 9.46 -8.41
CA ASP A 139 -13.69 9.27 -9.84
C ASP A 139 -14.05 7.82 -10.24
N HIS A 140 -13.85 6.83 -9.35
CA HIS A 140 -14.24 5.43 -9.59
C HIS A 140 -15.75 5.17 -9.74
N ARG A 141 -16.59 6.21 -9.81
CA ARG A 141 -18.04 6.10 -10.09
C ARG A 141 -18.44 6.44 -11.53
N HIS A 142 -17.53 6.81 -12.42
CA HIS A 142 -17.89 7.19 -13.79
C HIS A 142 -17.52 6.22 -14.92
N GLU A 143 -16.81 5.13 -14.62
CA GLU A 143 -16.48 4.10 -15.63
C GLU A 143 -16.80 2.69 -15.11
N ALA A 144 -18.09 2.41 -14.95
CA ALA A 144 -18.60 1.05 -15.04
C ALA A 144 -19.68 1.05 -16.15
N PRO A 145 -19.57 0.21 -17.20
CA PRO A 145 -20.63 0.05 -18.19
C PRO A 145 -21.92 -0.51 -17.58
#